data_AF-A0A7K4H0V4-F1
#
_entry.id   AF-A0A7K4H0V4-F1
#
_cell.length_a   1.000
_cell.length_b   1.000
_cell.length_c   1.000
_cell.angle_alpha   90.00
_cell.angle_beta   90.00
_cell.angle_gamma   90.00
#
_symmetry.space_group_name_H-M   'P 1'
#
loop_
_entity.id
_entity.type
_entity.pdbx_description
1 polymer ?
#
loop_
_entity_poly.entity_id
_entity_poly.type
_entity_poly.pdbx_seq_one_letter_code
_entity_poly.pdbx_strand_id
1 'polypeptide(L)'
;NEGEVYLYKEDILRLAKFLGLEGKKGLRNFAENYLKVIDDSFFWKEPGAQRGKTYRFKTLGFKFTGKDEYCHFLADNKCSVHIARPFQCRSFPFWQMMVSSKKIFDNYTKKCKGLQILEGKYYSRDEILNWAKNEYEIEKKYFLEMKKHNFDILKVYPFLSKKMLQE
;
A
#
# COMPACT_ATOMS: atom_id res chain seq x y z
N ASN A 1 2.25 10.35 7.97
CA ASN A 1 2.12 9.26 6.98
C ASN A 1 2.52 9.71 5.57
N GLU A 2 3.50 10.58 5.39
CA GLU A 2 4.07 10.75 4.04
C GLU A 2 4.99 9.55 3.78
N GLY A 3 4.79 8.84 2.68
CA GLY A 3 5.69 7.75 2.26
C GLY A 3 5.34 6.33 2.73
N GLU A 4 4.20 6.12 3.38
CA GLU A 4 3.72 4.76 3.67
C GLU A 4 3.45 3.98 2.38
N VAL A 5 3.99 2.76 2.27
CA VAL A 5 3.70 1.85 1.16
C VAL A 5 2.80 0.73 1.63
N TYR A 6 1.52 0.81 1.26
CA TYR A 6 0.50 -0.16 1.65
C TYR A 6 0.68 -1.48 0.90
N LEU A 7 0.52 -2.60 1.61
CA LEU A 7 0.56 -3.94 1.05
C LEU A 7 -0.72 -4.71 1.31
N TYR A 8 -1.40 -5.02 0.22
CA TYR A 8 -2.58 -5.88 0.24
C TYR A 8 -2.21 -7.32 -0.11
N LYS A 9 -3.15 -8.24 0.12
CA LYS A 9 -2.96 -9.69 -0.05
C LYS A 9 -2.22 -10.07 -1.35
N GLU A 10 -2.60 -9.51 -2.48
CA GLU A 10 -1.97 -9.83 -3.78
C GLU A 10 -0.53 -9.33 -3.89
N ASP A 11 -0.21 -8.18 -3.28
CA ASP A 11 1.16 -7.68 -3.24
C ASP A 11 2.04 -8.55 -2.34
N ILE A 12 1.52 -8.94 -1.17
CA ILE A 12 2.20 -9.83 -0.22
C ILE A 12 2.51 -11.18 -0.89
N LEU A 13 1.50 -11.80 -1.52
CA LEU A 13 1.68 -13.09 -2.19
C LEU A 13 2.68 -13.00 -3.35
N ARG A 14 2.63 -11.92 -4.14
CA ARG A 14 3.55 -11.71 -5.26
C ARG A 14 4.99 -11.55 -4.78
N LEU A 15 5.23 -10.71 -3.77
CA LEU A 15 6.56 -10.47 -3.21
C LEU A 15 7.10 -11.71 -2.50
N ALA A 16 6.29 -12.36 -1.67
CA ALA A 16 6.70 -13.59 -0.98
C ALA A 16 7.10 -14.68 -1.99
N LYS A 17 6.31 -14.87 -3.05
CA LYS A 17 6.67 -15.80 -4.14
C LYS A 17 7.98 -15.41 -4.82
N PHE A 18 8.17 -14.13 -5.15
CA PHE A 18 9.41 -13.63 -5.77
C PHE A 18 10.64 -13.91 -4.89
N LEU A 19 10.48 -13.83 -3.57
CA LEU A 19 11.54 -14.11 -2.60
C LEU A 19 11.70 -15.59 -2.25
N GLY A 20 10.93 -16.49 -2.88
CA GLY A 20 10.94 -17.93 -2.54
C GLY A 20 10.34 -18.26 -1.17
N LEU A 21 9.57 -17.34 -0.58
CA LEU A 21 8.92 -17.49 0.72
C LEU A 21 7.50 -18.06 0.55
N GLU A 22 7.41 -19.38 0.39
CA GLU A 22 6.14 -20.05 0.09
C GLU A 22 5.46 -20.68 1.32
N GLY A 23 4.15 -20.93 1.17
CA GLY A 23 3.33 -21.55 2.20
C GLY A 23 3.15 -20.71 3.47
N LYS A 24 2.54 -21.31 4.50
CA LYS A 24 2.22 -20.60 5.76
C LYS A 24 3.47 -20.09 6.49
N LYS A 25 4.54 -20.89 6.50
CA LYS A 25 5.82 -20.52 7.15
C LYS A 25 6.52 -19.39 6.39
N GLY A 26 6.56 -19.46 5.05
CA GLY A 26 7.13 -18.40 4.21
C GLY A 26 6.40 -17.07 4.37
N LEU A 27 5.06 -17.08 4.36
CA LEU A 27 4.27 -15.86 4.57
C LEU A 27 4.44 -15.26 5.97
N ARG A 28 4.55 -16.09 7.01
CA ARG A 28 4.89 -15.61 8.36
C ARG A 28 6.27 -14.96 8.38
N ASN A 29 7.27 -15.62 7.79
CA ASN A 29 8.61 -15.06 7.69
C ASN A 29 8.64 -13.74 6.91
N PHE A 30 7.91 -13.66 5.78
CA PHE A 30 7.77 -12.43 5.02
C PHE A 30 7.16 -11.32 5.87
N ALA A 31 6.07 -11.61 6.58
CA ALA A 31 5.39 -10.63 7.42
C ALA A 31 6.29 -10.09 8.53
N GLU A 32 7.01 -10.95 9.24
CA GLU A 32 7.88 -10.56 10.36
C GLU A 32 9.08 -9.71 9.91
N ASN A 33 9.56 -9.90 8.69
CA ASN A 33 10.75 -9.20 8.18
C ASN A 33 10.43 -7.92 7.40
N TYR A 34 9.31 -7.89 6.68
CA TYR A 34 9.04 -6.83 5.69
C TYR A 34 7.76 -6.04 5.94
N LEU A 35 6.88 -6.47 6.84
CA LEU A 35 5.60 -5.80 7.09
C LEU A 35 5.60 -5.13 8.46
N LYS A 36 4.92 -3.98 8.52
CA LYS A 36 4.49 -3.36 9.77
C LYS A 36 2.97 -3.24 9.76
N VAL A 37 2.36 -3.33 10.93
CA VAL A 37 0.94 -3.04 11.11
C VAL A 37 0.80 -1.55 11.37
N ILE A 38 -0.07 -0.88 10.61
CA ILE A 38 -0.32 0.55 10.76
C ILE A 38 -1.82 0.82 10.91
N ASP A 39 -2.15 1.92 11.59
CA ASP A 39 -3.52 2.40 11.65
C ASP A 39 -3.84 3.23 10.41
N ASP A 40 -5.02 2.99 9.85
CA ASP A 40 -5.52 3.65 8.66
C ASP A 40 -7.01 3.98 8.80
N SER A 41 -7.53 4.75 7.85
CA SER A 41 -8.94 5.09 7.82
C SER A 41 -9.53 5.12 6.42
N PHE A 42 -10.78 4.69 6.30
CA PHE A 42 -11.50 4.68 5.03
C PHE A 42 -12.88 5.31 5.19
N PHE A 43 -13.19 6.28 4.34
CA PHE A 43 -14.53 6.85 4.26
C PHE A 43 -15.44 5.95 3.43
N TRP A 44 -16.54 5.52 4.03
CA TRP A 44 -17.50 4.66 3.35
C TRP A 44 -18.94 5.09 3.65
N LYS A 45 -19.74 5.17 2.59
CA LYS A 45 -21.18 5.37 2.66
C LYS A 45 -21.85 4.07 2.25
N GLU A 46 -22.54 3.44 3.20
CA GLU A 46 -23.27 2.21 2.91
C GLU A 46 -24.38 2.46 1.88
N PRO A 47 -24.70 1.48 1.03
CA PRO A 47 -25.87 1.54 0.17
C PRO A 47 -27.13 1.84 0.99
N GLY A 48 -27.87 2.89 0.60
CA GLY A 48 -29.08 3.33 1.30
C GLY A 48 -28.85 4.20 2.56
N ALA A 49 -27.61 4.40 3.01
CA ALA A 49 -27.35 5.28 4.15
C ALA A 49 -27.54 6.77 3.79
N GLN A 50 -28.07 7.55 4.73
CA GLN A 50 -28.20 9.00 4.56
C GLN A 50 -26.83 9.70 4.56
N ARG A 51 -25.90 9.24 5.40
CA ARG A 51 -24.56 9.83 5.56
C ARG A 51 -23.49 8.75 5.51
N GLY A 52 -22.32 9.09 4.97
CA GLY A 52 -21.13 8.25 5.07
C GLY A 52 -20.42 8.46 6.40
N LYS A 53 -19.52 7.55 6.76
CA LYS A 53 -18.69 7.67 7.95
C LYS A 53 -17.27 7.17 7.67
N THR A 54 -16.33 7.68 8.46
CA THR A 54 -14.94 7.22 8.44
C THR A 54 -14.77 6.05 9.41
N TYR A 55 -14.20 4.96 8.92
CA TYR A 55 -13.86 3.78 9.70
C TYR A 55 -12.36 3.79 9.94
N ARG A 56 -11.92 3.52 11.17
CA ARG A 56 -10.52 3.31 11.51
C ARG A 56 -10.25 1.83 11.67
N PHE A 57 -9.17 1.34 11.08
CA PHE A 57 -8.80 -0.08 11.12
C PHE A 57 -7.30 -0.25 10.92
N LYS A 58 -6.79 -1.44 11.20
CA LYS A 58 -5.40 -1.80 10.97
C LYS A 58 -5.18 -2.29 9.54
N THR A 59 -4.08 -1.92 8.94
CA THR A 59 -3.62 -2.39 7.63
C THR A 59 -2.13 -2.73 7.69
N LEU A 60 -1.56 -3.15 6.55
CA LEU A 60 -0.17 -3.52 6.43
C LEU A 60 0.56 -2.53 5.53
N GLY A 61 1.68 -2.03 6.03
CA GLY A 61 2.63 -1.22 5.28
C GLY A 61 3.98 -1.92 5.18
N PHE A 62 4.85 -1.46 4.29
CA PHE A 62 6.24 -1.91 4.28
C PHE A 62 6.92 -1.43 5.56
N LYS A 63 7.66 -2.34 6.19
CA LYS A 63 8.70 -1.95 7.13
C LYS A 63 9.81 -1.27 6.33
N PHE A 64 10.30 -0.15 6.84
CA PHE A 64 11.48 0.52 6.30
C PHE A 64 12.64 0.33 7.29
N THR A 65 13.87 0.41 6.80
CA THR A 65 15.08 0.11 7.59
C THR A 65 16.07 1.25 7.59
N GLY A 66 16.96 1.22 8.60
CA GLY A 66 18.01 2.22 8.76
C GLY A 66 17.50 3.55 9.31
N LYS A 67 18.42 4.48 9.52
CA LYS A 67 18.11 5.81 10.07
C LYS A 67 17.33 6.67 9.07
N ASP A 68 17.54 6.44 7.78
CA ASP A 68 16.92 7.19 6.70
C ASP A 68 15.65 6.50 6.15
N GLU A 69 15.13 5.49 6.85
CA GLU A 69 13.90 4.75 6.51
C GLU A 69 13.84 4.31 5.03
N TYR A 70 14.91 3.65 4.55
CA TYR A 70 14.96 3.16 3.18
C TYR A 70 14.25 1.81 3.03
N CYS A 71 13.77 1.54 1.81
CA CYS A 71 13.10 0.28 1.47
C CYS A 71 14.10 -0.87 1.48
N HIS A 72 13.75 -2.00 2.11
CA HIS A 72 14.58 -3.23 2.17
C HIS A 72 15.09 -3.71 0.79
N PHE A 73 14.37 -3.38 -0.27
CA PHE A 73 14.66 -3.87 -1.61
C PHE A 73 15.45 -2.87 -2.46
N LEU A 74 15.88 -1.74 -1.90
CA LEU A 74 16.75 -0.78 -2.58
C LEU A 74 18.22 -1.25 -2.47
N ALA A 75 18.81 -1.62 -3.60
CA ALA A 75 20.21 -2.01 -3.72
C ALA A 75 20.82 -1.30 -4.93
N ASP A 76 21.99 -0.67 -4.77
CA ASP A 76 22.69 0.08 -5.83
C ASP A 76 21.78 1.08 -6.58
N ASN A 77 20.95 1.81 -5.83
CA ASN A 77 19.93 2.73 -6.35
C ASN A 77 18.88 2.09 -7.28
N LYS A 78 18.69 0.78 -7.20
CA LYS A 78 17.71 0.02 -7.97
C LYS A 78 16.83 -0.83 -7.07
N CYS A 79 15.59 -1.04 -7.49
CA CYS A 79 14.68 -1.95 -6.80
C CYS A 79 15.00 -3.40 -7.18
N SER A 80 15.54 -4.18 -6.25
CA SER A 80 15.85 -5.60 -6.43
C SER A 80 14.61 -6.47 -6.74
N VAL A 81 13.42 -6.01 -6.36
CA VAL A 81 12.13 -6.67 -6.62
C VAL A 81 11.31 -5.93 -7.70
N HIS A 82 11.95 -5.22 -8.63
CA HIS A 82 11.27 -4.31 -9.56
C HIS A 82 10.06 -4.94 -10.27
N ILE A 83 10.15 -6.20 -10.69
CA ILE A 83 9.04 -6.90 -11.37
C ILE A 83 7.91 -7.33 -10.43
N ALA A 84 8.19 -7.46 -9.13
CA ALA A 84 7.25 -7.90 -8.10
C ALA A 84 6.75 -6.74 -7.21
N ARG A 85 7.24 -5.51 -7.43
CA ARG A 85 6.94 -4.32 -6.63
C ARG A 85 5.42 -4.15 -6.41
N PRO A 86 4.97 -3.69 -5.22
CA PRO A 86 3.55 -3.63 -4.88
C PRO A 86 2.81 -2.62 -5.77
N PHE A 87 1.47 -2.68 -5.78
CA PHE A 87 0.65 -1.82 -6.61
C PHE A 87 0.98 -0.35 -6.45
N GLN A 88 1.10 0.14 -5.21
CA GLN A 88 1.37 1.55 -4.94
C GLN A 88 2.72 2.03 -5.51
N CYS A 89 3.76 1.17 -5.47
CA CYS A 89 5.04 1.46 -6.12
C CYS A 89 4.96 1.45 -7.65
N ARG A 90 4.01 0.71 -8.25
CA ARG A 90 3.76 0.73 -9.70
C ARG A 90 2.94 1.95 -10.13
N SER A 91 1.99 2.37 -9.29
CA SER A 91 1.05 3.43 -9.62
C SER A 91 1.60 4.82 -9.38
N PHE A 92 2.70 4.99 -8.61
CA PHE A 92 3.30 6.31 -8.42
C PHE A 92 3.68 6.96 -9.76
N PRO A 93 3.32 8.24 -10.01
CA PRO A 93 2.72 9.21 -9.08
C PRO A 93 1.18 9.34 -9.18
N PHE A 94 0.51 8.40 -9.83
CA PHE A 94 -0.94 8.41 -10.11
C PHE A 94 -1.78 7.89 -8.93
N TRP A 95 -1.31 8.09 -7.70
CA TRP A 95 -2.10 7.76 -6.51
C TRP A 95 -3.37 8.61 -6.48
N GLN A 96 -4.47 8.03 -5.98
CA GLN A 96 -5.78 8.66 -5.98
C GLN A 96 -5.74 10.05 -5.33
N MET A 97 -5.00 10.20 -4.23
CA MET A 97 -4.90 11.48 -3.51
C MET A 97 -4.15 12.56 -4.30
N MET A 98 -3.16 12.17 -5.11
CA MET A 98 -2.40 13.09 -5.96
C MET A 98 -3.22 13.50 -7.17
N VAL A 99 -3.90 12.54 -7.80
CA VAL A 99 -4.79 12.78 -8.94
C VAL A 99 -5.98 13.65 -8.56
N SER A 100 -6.52 13.47 -7.34
CA SER A 100 -7.72 14.19 -6.88
C SER A 100 -7.43 15.56 -6.26
N SER A 101 -6.16 15.91 -6.02
CA SER A 101 -5.81 17.18 -5.36
C SER A 101 -4.51 17.76 -5.88
N LYS A 102 -4.63 18.83 -6.66
CA LYS A 102 -3.47 19.62 -7.12
C LYS A 102 -2.55 20.06 -5.96
N LYS A 103 -3.14 20.45 -4.82
CA LYS A 103 -2.36 20.85 -3.64
C LYS A 103 -1.48 19.71 -3.12
N ILE A 104 -2.01 18.49 -3.08
CA ILE A 104 -1.23 17.32 -2.65
C ILE A 104 -0.13 17.04 -3.67
N PHE A 105 -0.47 16.99 -4.97
CA PHE A 105 0.51 16.79 -6.03
C PHE A 105 1.66 17.80 -5.96
N ASP A 106 1.35 19.11 -5.88
CA ASP A 106 2.36 20.17 -5.78
C ASP A 106 3.26 20.03 -4.54
N ASN A 107 2.71 19.58 -3.40
CA ASN A 107 3.48 19.34 -2.19
C ASN A 107 4.45 18.15 -2.35
N TYR A 108 4.04 17.08 -3.02
CA TYR A 108 4.92 15.95 -3.34
C TYR A 108 5.98 16.34 -4.37
N THR A 109 5.63 17.14 -5.37
CA THR A 109 6.58 17.65 -6.38
C THR A 109 7.71 18.46 -5.76
N LYS A 110 7.47 19.22 -4.70
CA LYS A 110 8.54 19.93 -3.97
C LYS A 110 9.59 19.01 -3.34
N LYS A 111 9.20 17.78 -3.01
CA LYS A 111 10.04 16.80 -2.29
C LYS A 111 10.61 15.71 -3.19
N CYS A 112 10.09 15.57 -4.41
CA CYS A 112 10.46 14.49 -5.33
C CYS A 112 11.06 15.05 -6.63
N LYS A 113 12.38 14.86 -6.83
CA LYS A 113 13.08 15.28 -8.06
C LYS A 113 12.46 14.67 -9.32
N GLY A 114 11.99 13.42 -9.26
CA GLY A 114 11.32 12.76 -10.38
C GLY A 114 10.04 13.48 -10.83
N LEU A 115 9.27 14.01 -9.88
CA LEU A 115 8.06 14.80 -10.17
C LEU A 115 8.35 16.22 -10.68
N GLN A 116 9.56 16.74 -10.46
CA GLN A 116 9.98 18.04 -10.96
C GLN A 116 10.44 17.97 -12.41
N ILE A 117 11.09 16.87 -12.79
CA ILE A 117 11.64 16.66 -14.13
C ILE A 117 10.59 16.09 -15.08
N LEU A 118 9.72 15.18 -14.60
CA LEU A 118 8.67 14.51 -15.38
C LEU A 118 9.18 13.77 -16.63
N GLU A 119 10.39 13.20 -16.55
CA GLU A 119 10.92 12.30 -17.58
C GLU A 119 10.36 10.89 -17.42
N GLY A 120 9.85 10.30 -18.51
CA GLY A 120 9.39 8.92 -18.53
C GLY A 120 8.38 8.61 -19.61
N LYS A 121 7.69 7.48 -19.46
CA LYS A 121 6.59 7.08 -20.33
C LYS A 121 5.46 8.12 -20.26
N TYR A 122 4.91 8.50 -21.41
CA TYR A 122 3.66 9.25 -21.49
C TYR A 122 2.47 8.39 -21.07
N TYR A 123 1.59 8.96 -20.24
CA TYR A 123 0.31 8.36 -19.87
C TYR A 123 -0.82 9.31 -20.24
N SER A 124 -1.81 8.79 -20.95
CA SER A 124 -3.06 9.49 -21.23
C SER A 124 -3.86 9.74 -19.94
N ARG A 125 -4.80 10.68 -20.01
CA ARG A 125 -5.73 10.96 -18.91
C ARG A 125 -6.43 9.69 -18.42
N ASP A 126 -6.89 8.85 -19.34
CA ASP A 126 -7.64 7.64 -18.99
C ASP A 126 -6.75 6.59 -18.32
N GLU A 127 -5.50 6.44 -18.74
CA GLU A 127 -4.53 5.58 -18.04
C GLU A 127 -4.29 6.06 -16.60
N ILE A 128 -4.10 7.36 -16.39
CA ILE A 128 -3.89 7.95 -15.06
C ILE A 128 -5.10 7.72 -14.16
N LEU A 129 -6.31 7.99 -14.68
CA LEU A 129 -7.56 7.75 -13.93
C LEU A 129 -7.76 6.27 -13.63
N ASN A 130 -7.36 5.37 -14.52
CA ASN A 130 -7.43 3.93 -14.29
C ASN A 130 -6.48 3.47 -13.18
N TRP A 131 -5.25 4.02 -13.10
CA TRP A 131 -4.33 3.75 -11.99
C TRP A 131 -4.92 4.18 -10.64
N ALA A 132 -5.41 5.42 -10.55
CA ALA A 132 -6.02 5.97 -9.34
C ALA A 132 -7.28 5.18 -8.93
N LYS A 133 -8.12 4.81 -9.90
CA LYS A 133 -9.32 4.00 -9.65
C LYS A 133 -8.97 2.61 -9.12
N ASN A 134 -7.98 1.95 -9.71
CA ASN A 134 -7.57 0.62 -9.28
C ASN A 134 -6.96 0.63 -7.88
N GLU A 135 -6.21 1.68 -7.52
CA GLU A 135 -5.74 1.88 -6.14
C GLU A 135 -6.94 1.91 -5.18
N TYR A 136 -7.89 2.81 -5.41
CA TYR A 136 -9.09 2.96 -4.59
C TYR A 136 -9.89 1.65 -4.47
N GLU A 137 -10.08 0.90 -5.56
CA GLU A 137 -10.82 -0.36 -5.52
C GLU A 137 -10.09 -1.46 -4.73
N ILE A 138 -8.75 -1.46 -4.72
CA ILE A 138 -7.95 -2.36 -3.86
C ILE A 138 -8.18 -2.00 -2.39
N GLU A 139 -8.06 -0.72 -2.03
CA GLU A 139 -8.28 -0.26 -0.64
C GLU A 139 -9.70 -0.56 -0.16
N LYS A 140 -10.69 -0.29 -1.02
CA LYS A 140 -12.11 -0.59 -0.77
C LYS A 140 -12.35 -2.08 -0.59
N LYS A 141 -11.78 -2.94 -1.44
CA LYS A 141 -11.88 -4.40 -1.29
C LYS A 141 -11.30 -4.86 0.04
N TYR A 142 -10.17 -4.31 0.45
CA TYR A 142 -9.58 -4.59 1.75
C TYR A 142 -10.47 -4.11 2.91
N PHE A 143 -10.99 -2.89 2.83
CA PHE A 143 -11.92 -2.35 3.83
C PHE A 143 -13.15 -3.25 4.01
N LEU A 144 -13.77 -3.69 2.91
CA LEU A 144 -14.95 -4.57 2.96
C LEU A 144 -14.62 -5.93 3.59
N GLU A 145 -13.44 -6.48 3.30
CA GLU A 145 -12.97 -7.72 3.93
C GLU A 145 -12.72 -7.53 5.43
N MET A 146 -12.06 -6.44 5.84
CA MET A 146 -11.90 -6.08 7.25
C MET A 146 -13.26 -5.94 7.95
N LYS A 147 -14.22 -5.24 7.33
CA LYS A 147 -15.57 -5.06 7.85
C LYS A 147 -16.28 -6.40 8.07
N LYS A 148 -16.20 -7.33 7.09
CA LYS A 148 -16.76 -8.69 7.19
C LYS A 148 -16.18 -9.47 8.38
N HIS A 149 -14.93 -9.20 8.73
CA HIS A 149 -14.23 -9.83 9.85
C HIS A 149 -14.24 -8.99 11.14
N ASN A 150 -15.17 -8.04 11.29
CA ASN A 150 -15.29 -7.16 12.45
C ASN A 150 -13.99 -6.39 12.78
N PHE A 151 -13.26 -6.02 11.73
CA PHE A 151 -11.97 -5.33 11.79
C PHE A 151 -10.84 -6.10 12.50
N ASP A 152 -10.96 -7.43 12.59
CA ASP A 152 -9.91 -8.31 13.10
C ASP A 152 -8.90 -8.66 11.99
N ILE A 153 -7.76 -7.98 11.98
CA ILE A 153 -6.71 -8.18 10.98
C ILE A 153 -6.11 -9.60 11.00
N LEU A 154 -6.15 -10.30 12.14
CA LEU A 154 -5.65 -11.68 12.25
C LEU A 154 -6.57 -12.67 11.53
N LYS A 155 -7.86 -12.36 11.39
CA LYS A 155 -8.78 -13.16 10.56
C LYS A 155 -8.53 -12.94 9.07
N VAL A 156 -8.18 -11.72 8.66
CA VAL A 156 -7.88 -11.39 7.26
C VAL A 156 -6.49 -11.91 6.85
N TYR A 157 -5.50 -11.79 7.73
CA TYR A 157 -4.12 -12.23 7.53
C TYR A 157 -3.66 -13.19 8.63
N PRO A 158 -4.03 -14.49 8.54
CA PRO A 158 -3.75 -15.48 9.59
C PRO A 158 -2.26 -15.84 9.73
N PHE A 159 -1.40 -15.38 8.82
CA PHE A 159 0.05 -15.55 8.93
C PHE A 159 0.71 -14.52 9.87
N LEU A 160 0.02 -13.42 10.21
CA LEU A 160 0.52 -12.45 11.18
C LEU A 160 0.68 -13.10 12.56
N SER A 161 1.62 -12.59 13.36
CA SER A 161 1.77 -12.98 14.76
C SER A 161 1.12 -11.92 15.65
N LYS A 162 0.57 -12.33 16.81
CA LYS A 162 -0.04 -11.39 17.77
C LYS A 162 0.93 -10.29 18.22
N LYS A 163 2.23 -10.59 18.24
CA LYS A 163 3.28 -9.64 18.62
C LYS A 163 3.36 -8.45 17.67
N MET A 164 3.05 -8.64 16.38
CA MET A 164 3.05 -7.56 15.38
C MET A 164 1.93 -6.54 15.57
N LEU A 165 0.95 -6.80 16.45
CA LEU A 165 -0.14 -5.87 16.75
C LEU A 165 0.15 -4.97 17.96
N GLN A 166 1.28 -5.17 18.64
CA GLN A 166 1.61 -4.54 19.92
C GLN A 166 2.56 -3.35 19.81
N GLU A 167 2.75 -2.82 18.60
CA GLU A 167 3.57 -1.62 18.33
C GLU A 167 2.69 -0.36 18.21
#